data_AF-A0A2E1XEH7-F1
#
_entry.id   AF-A0A2E1XEH7-F1
#
_cell.length_a   1.000
_cell.length_b   1.000
_cell.length_c   1.000
_cell.angle_alpha   90.00
_cell.angle_beta   90.00
_cell.angle_gamma   90.00
#
_symmetry.space_group_name_H-M   'P 1'
#
loop_
_entity.id
_entity.type
_entity.pdbx_description
1 polymer ?
#
loop_
_entity_poly.entity_id
_entity_poly.type
_entity_poly.pdbx_seq_one_letter_code
_entity_poly.pdbx_strand_id
1 'polypeptide(L)'
;MFNRLTKASVMAQDLLFATLDPTMRAIDLPSGVRLILSDTVGFISDLPTQLVAAFRATLEEVLEADVIIHVRDIAHEDTDAQRVDVIKVLGELGLKDDDTRPVIEALNKVDLLDEDDCLDAQALARLTQTGRIGTLAEPVRVAISAQTGEGVDRLLDLVEEALTAEHERVTIRLPSPFGAARAWLHGRAEMIDETQSGDDLIMTVRLSKKTEGQFFKQFPEASAATAEELSERRA
;
A
#
# COMPACT_ATOMS: atom_id res chain seq x y z
N MET A 1 8.38 6.29 12.01
CA MET A 1 8.01 6.44 10.58
C MET A 1 6.61 7.04 10.43
N PHE A 2 5.58 6.41 11.02
CA PHE A 2 4.18 6.87 10.96
C PHE A 2 3.99 8.35 11.32
N ASN A 3 4.58 8.83 12.42
CA ASN A 3 4.54 10.25 12.83
C ASN A 3 5.02 11.21 11.74
N ARG A 4 6.12 10.86 11.06
CA ARG A 4 6.68 11.70 10.01
C ARG A 4 5.72 11.76 8.82
N LEU A 5 5.23 10.61 8.37
CA LEU A 5 4.33 10.52 7.23
C LEU A 5 3.00 11.25 7.49
N THR A 6 2.49 11.16 8.71
CA THR A 6 1.18 11.72 9.09
C THR A 6 1.28 13.14 9.64
N LYS A 7 2.49 13.72 9.73
CA LYS A 7 2.78 14.97 10.47
C LYS A 7 2.17 14.98 11.88
N ALA A 8 2.01 13.80 12.48
CA ALA A 8 1.37 13.62 13.78
C ALA A 8 2.42 13.47 14.89
N SER A 9 2.02 13.85 16.10
CA SER A 9 2.78 13.64 17.32
C SER A 9 2.18 12.49 18.14
N VAL A 10 2.21 11.27 17.59
CA VAL A 10 2.00 10.05 18.41
C VAL A 10 3.31 9.80 19.16
N MET A 11 3.27 9.55 20.47
CA MET A 11 4.50 9.30 21.23
C MET A 11 5.15 7.98 20.77
N ALA A 12 6.28 8.05 20.06
CA ALA A 12 7.18 6.92 19.90
C ALA A 12 8.02 6.84 21.18
N GLN A 13 7.68 5.95 22.11
CA GLN A 13 8.50 5.63 23.28
C GLN A 13 9.17 4.26 23.06
N ASP A 14 10.35 4.05 23.64
CA ASP A 14 11.04 2.75 23.74
C ASP A 14 10.31 1.79 24.71
N LEU A 15 9.00 1.68 24.55
CA LEU A 15 8.14 0.76 25.27
C LEU A 15 7.72 -0.33 24.29
N LEU A 16 7.84 -1.60 24.70
CA LEU A 16 7.06 -2.68 24.08
C LEU A 16 5.59 -2.20 24.06
N PHE A 17 4.91 -2.25 22.91
CA PHE A 17 3.52 -1.79 22.71
C PHE A 17 3.29 -0.28 22.48
N ALA A 18 4.18 0.44 21.78
CA ALA A 18 3.98 1.86 21.45
C ALA A 18 2.63 2.19 20.75
N THR A 19 2.02 1.21 20.06
CA THR A 19 0.65 1.27 19.55
C THR A 19 -0.05 -0.07 19.86
N LEU A 20 -1.19 -0.03 20.57
CA LEU A 20 -2.01 -1.21 20.92
C LEU A 20 -3.27 -1.33 20.04
N ASP A 21 -3.75 -0.22 19.50
CA ASP A 21 -4.87 -0.14 18.56
C ASP A 21 -4.35 0.35 17.19
N PRO A 22 -4.83 -0.23 16.06
CA PRO A 22 -4.43 0.24 14.74
C PRO A 22 -4.80 1.71 14.57
N THR A 23 -3.80 2.55 14.29
CA THR A 23 -4.03 3.98 14.06
C THR A 23 -4.13 4.22 12.57
N MET A 24 -5.32 4.55 12.08
CA MET A 24 -5.51 4.95 10.69
C MET A 24 -5.31 6.46 10.49
N ARG A 25 -4.54 6.83 9.48
CA ARG A 25 -4.35 8.22 9.06
C ARG A 25 -4.32 8.33 7.55
N ALA A 26 -5.06 9.31 7.02
CA ALA A 26 -4.99 9.64 5.61
C ALA A 26 -3.79 10.55 5.34
N ILE A 27 -3.06 10.29 4.26
CA ILE A 27 -2.02 11.18 3.73
C ILE A 27 -2.30 11.43 2.25
N ASP A 28 -1.96 12.62 1.78
CA ASP A 28 -2.03 12.99 0.37
C ASP A 28 -0.63 12.93 -0.22
N LEU A 29 -0.45 12.15 -1.28
CA LEU A 29 0.79 12.10 -2.03
C LEU A 29 0.94 13.32 -2.95
N PRO A 30 2.17 13.70 -3.33
CA PRO A 30 2.42 14.81 -4.26
C PRO A 30 1.68 14.69 -5.60
N SER A 31 1.39 13.47 -6.03
CA SER A 31 0.62 13.15 -7.23
C SER A 31 -0.88 13.43 -7.12
N GLY A 32 -1.39 13.67 -5.91
CA GLY A 32 -2.82 13.80 -5.63
C GLY A 32 -3.50 12.48 -5.24
N VAL A 33 -2.79 11.35 -5.23
CA VAL A 33 -3.30 10.08 -4.72
C VAL A 33 -3.42 10.16 -3.19
N ARG A 34 -4.58 9.78 -2.66
CA ARG A 34 -4.84 9.74 -1.22
C ARG A 34 -4.63 8.33 -0.68
N LEU A 35 -3.77 8.18 0.30
CA LEU A 35 -3.48 6.91 0.98
C LEU A 35 -4.07 6.90 2.38
N ILE A 36 -4.39 5.70 2.88
CA ILE A 36 -4.68 5.45 4.29
C ILE A 36 -3.55 4.58 4.82
N LEU A 37 -2.78 5.12 5.76
CA LEU A 37 -1.78 4.37 6.53
C LEU A 37 -2.46 3.80 7.77
N SER A 38 -2.41 2.48 7.95
CA SER A 38 -2.73 1.81 9.21
C SER A 38 -1.42 1.46 9.91
N ASP A 39 -1.17 2.04 11.09
CA ASP A 39 -0.05 1.65 11.95
C ASP A 39 -0.45 0.40 12.74
N THR A 40 0.14 -0.74 12.42
CA THR A 40 -0.13 -2.00 13.12
C THR A 40 0.76 -2.13 14.35
N VAL A 41 0.39 -3.05 15.24
CA VAL A 41 1.24 -3.41 16.39
C VAL A 41 2.55 -3.98 15.86
N GLY A 42 3.68 -3.44 16.32
CA GLY A 42 5.01 -3.92 15.95
C GLY A 42 5.22 -5.39 16.33
N PHE A 43 5.85 -6.16 15.44
CA PHE A 43 6.24 -7.53 15.73
C PHE A 43 7.40 -7.53 16.72
N ILE A 44 7.26 -8.32 17.78
CA ILE A 44 8.31 -8.58 18.76
C ILE A 44 8.64 -10.06 18.63
N SER A 45 9.92 -10.41 18.49
CA SER A 45 10.37 -11.80 18.57
C SER A 45 9.89 -12.41 19.90
N ASP A 46 9.52 -13.69 19.89
CA ASP A 46 8.95 -14.41 21.03
C ASP A 46 7.63 -13.83 21.59
N LEU A 47 6.74 -13.30 20.73
CA LEU A 47 5.36 -13.05 21.14
C LEU A 47 4.75 -14.34 21.71
N PRO A 48 4.32 -14.35 22.99
CA PRO A 48 3.66 -15.53 23.55
C PRO A 48 2.48 -15.91 22.66
N THR A 49 2.30 -17.19 22.38
CA THR A 49 1.21 -17.69 21.52
C THR A 49 -0.18 -17.19 21.94
N GLN A 50 -0.37 -16.88 23.23
CA GLN A 50 -1.58 -16.26 23.77
C GLN A 50 -1.79 -14.80 23.33
N LEU A 51 -0.72 -14.02 23.13
CA LEU A 51 -0.75 -12.64 22.64
C LEU A 51 -0.91 -12.59 21.11
N VAL A 52 -0.35 -13.56 20.37
CA VAL A 52 -0.60 -13.70 18.92
C VAL A 52 -2.11 -13.82 18.63
N ALA A 53 -2.86 -14.53 19.47
CA ALA A 53 -4.31 -14.64 19.34
C ALA A 53 -5.05 -13.32 19.63
N ALA A 54 -4.52 -12.48 20.52
CA ALA A 54 -5.10 -11.16 20.83
C ALA A 54 -4.81 -10.12 19.73
N PHE A 55 -3.63 -10.20 19.10
CA PHE A 55 -3.25 -9.32 17.98
C PHE A 55 -3.75 -9.80 16.63
N ARG A 56 -4.19 -11.07 16.52
CA ARG A 56 -4.76 -11.62 15.28
C ARG A 56 -5.87 -10.76 14.70
N ALA A 57 -6.80 -10.29 15.53
CA ALA A 57 -7.89 -9.41 15.08
C ALA A 57 -7.38 -8.06 14.55
N THR A 58 -6.30 -7.51 15.11
CA THR A 58 -5.67 -6.26 14.63
C THR A 58 -4.74 -6.48 13.43
N LEU A 59 -4.33 -7.73 13.18
CA LEU A 59 -3.47 -8.12 12.06
C LEU A 59 -4.27 -8.60 10.84
N GLU A 60 -5.56 -8.90 11.00
CA GLU A 60 -6.48 -9.14 9.88
C GLU A 60 -6.55 -7.94 8.92
N GLU A 61 -6.34 -6.72 9.41
CA GLU A 61 -6.26 -5.51 8.56
C GLU A 61 -5.11 -5.58 7.54
N VAL A 62 -4.02 -6.31 7.84
CA VAL A 62 -2.90 -6.51 6.91
C VAL A 62 -3.35 -7.33 5.69
N LEU A 63 -4.31 -8.25 5.87
CA LEU A 63 -4.89 -9.03 4.78
C LEU A 63 -5.77 -8.17 3.86
N GLU A 64 -6.25 -7.03 4.34
CA GLU A 64 -7.08 -6.11 3.55
C GLU A 64 -6.26 -5.01 2.85
N ALA A 65 -5.00 -4.83 3.24
CA ALA A 65 -4.12 -3.81 2.68
C ALA A 65 -3.95 -3.97 1.16
N ASP A 66 -3.75 -2.84 0.46
CA ASP A 66 -3.40 -2.84 -0.96
C ASP A 66 -1.87 -2.94 -1.15
N VAL A 67 -1.09 -2.44 -0.19
CA VAL A 67 0.39 -2.55 -0.14
C VAL A 67 0.80 -2.81 1.30
N ILE A 68 1.75 -3.71 1.51
CA ILE A 68 2.35 -3.99 2.82
C ILE A 68 3.72 -3.31 2.89
N ILE A 69 3.92 -2.50 3.92
CA ILE A 69 5.23 -1.93 4.23
C ILE A 69 5.81 -2.65 5.44
N HIS A 70 6.83 -3.46 5.21
CA HIS A 70 7.57 -4.13 6.27
C HIS A 70 8.76 -3.26 6.69
N VAL A 71 8.63 -2.56 7.82
CA VAL A 71 9.69 -1.72 8.36
C VAL A 71 10.66 -2.58 9.18
N ARG A 72 11.92 -2.64 8.75
CA ARG A 72 12.99 -3.41 9.41
C ARG A 72 13.98 -2.47 10.10
N ASP A 73 14.38 -2.79 11.31
CA ASP A 73 15.55 -2.17 11.94
C ASP A 73 16.82 -2.84 11.38
N ILE A 74 17.54 -2.16 10.50
CA ILE A 74 18.72 -2.74 9.83
C ILE A 74 20.00 -2.55 10.66
N ALA A 75 19.98 -1.70 11.68
CA ALA A 75 21.12 -1.48 12.57
C ALA A 75 21.21 -2.54 13.68
N HIS A 76 20.19 -3.39 13.81
CA HIS A 76 20.15 -4.46 14.80
C HIS A 76 20.83 -5.73 14.26
N GLU A 77 21.70 -6.36 15.07
CA GLU A 77 22.44 -7.57 14.68
C GLU A 77 21.52 -8.73 14.26
N ASP A 78 20.40 -8.92 14.96
CA ASP A 78 19.40 -9.95 14.65
C ASP A 78 18.38 -9.57 13.56
N THR A 79 18.63 -8.52 12.76
CA THR A 79 17.65 -8.01 11.78
C THR A 79 17.12 -9.08 10.83
N ASP A 80 17.95 -10.03 10.42
CA ASP A 80 17.56 -11.11 9.51
C ASP A 80 16.73 -12.19 10.21
N ALA A 81 17.04 -12.51 11.47
CA ALA A 81 16.23 -13.42 12.27
C ALA A 81 14.83 -12.84 12.51
N GLN A 82 14.76 -11.56 12.89
CA GLN A 82 13.51 -10.83 13.06
C GLN A 82 12.68 -10.81 11.77
N ARG A 83 13.32 -10.63 10.62
CA ARG A 83 12.64 -10.71 9.30
C ARG A 83 11.98 -12.07 9.09
N VAL A 84 12.69 -13.15 9.38
CA VAL A 84 12.16 -14.52 9.23
C VAL A 84 10.95 -14.74 10.13
N ASP A 85 11.01 -14.26 11.38
CA ASP A 85 9.89 -14.33 12.32
C ASP A 85 8.66 -13.59 11.79
N VAL A 86 8.82 -12.36 11.29
CA VAL A 86 7.72 -11.57 10.73
C VAL A 86 7.09 -12.26 9.53
N ILE A 87 7.90 -12.76 8.59
CA ILE A 87 7.40 -13.46 7.40
C ILE A 87 6.60 -14.71 7.82
N LYS A 88 7.08 -15.45 8.82
CA LYS A 88 6.37 -16.60 9.35
C LYS A 88 5.00 -16.22 9.92
N VAL A 89 4.93 -15.16 10.73
CA VAL A 89 3.65 -14.71 11.32
C VAL A 89 2.69 -14.23 10.22
N LEU A 90 3.17 -13.49 9.22
CA LEU A 90 2.35 -13.10 8.06
C LEU A 90 1.80 -14.33 7.32
N GLY A 91 2.63 -15.38 7.15
CA GLY A 91 2.21 -16.67 6.61
C GLY A 91 1.12 -17.36 7.44
N GLU A 92 1.26 -17.38 8.77
CA GLU A 92 0.27 -17.95 9.70
C GLU A 92 -1.07 -17.17 9.75
N LEU A 93 -1.05 -15.89 9.36
CA LEU A 93 -2.23 -15.05 9.21
C LEU A 93 -2.96 -15.27 7.88
N GLY A 94 -2.29 -15.86 6.89
CA GLY A 94 -2.89 -16.21 5.60
C GLY A 94 -2.30 -15.48 4.39
N LEU A 95 -1.21 -14.72 4.56
CA LEU A 95 -0.39 -14.25 3.44
C LEU A 95 0.45 -15.41 2.92
N LYS A 96 -0.10 -16.13 1.94
CA LYS A 96 0.54 -17.30 1.34
C LYS A 96 1.55 -16.89 0.27
N ASP A 97 2.36 -17.85 -0.17
CA ASP A 97 3.37 -17.62 -1.21
C ASP A 97 2.77 -17.25 -2.59
N ASP A 98 1.50 -17.57 -2.84
CA ASP A 98 0.75 -17.20 -4.04
C ASP A 98 0.07 -15.83 -3.94
N ASP A 99 0.26 -15.12 -2.82
CA ASP A 99 -0.25 -13.78 -2.61
C ASP A 99 0.56 -12.77 -3.45
N THR A 100 -0.13 -12.07 -4.34
CA THR A 100 0.48 -11.10 -5.26
C THR A 100 0.51 -9.69 -4.68
N ARG A 101 0.09 -9.47 -3.43
CA ARG A 101 0.12 -8.13 -2.85
C ARG A 101 1.53 -7.54 -2.88
N PRO A 102 1.67 -6.28 -3.29
CA PRO A 102 2.92 -5.57 -3.20
C PRO A 102 3.47 -5.53 -1.76
N VAL A 103 4.72 -5.97 -1.60
CA VAL A 103 5.46 -5.86 -0.34
C VAL A 103 6.70 -5.00 -0.55
N ILE A 104 6.84 -3.98 0.30
CA ILE A 104 8.01 -3.09 0.33
C ILE A 104 8.68 -3.22 1.69
N GLU A 105 9.95 -3.61 1.69
CA GLU A 105 10.81 -3.64 2.87
C GLU A 105 11.51 -2.28 3.03
N ALA A 106 11.11 -1.54 4.06
CA ALA A 106 11.78 -0.30 4.46
C ALA A 106 12.92 -0.64 5.44
N LEU A 107 14.16 -0.66 4.94
CA LEU A 107 15.36 -0.87 5.74
C LEU A 107 15.64 0.42 6.53
N ASN A 108 15.06 0.49 7.72
CA ASN A 108 15.04 1.66 8.57
C ASN A 108 16.25 1.72 9.52
N LYS A 109 16.55 2.93 10.00
CA LYS A 109 17.68 3.26 10.88
C LYS A 109 19.05 3.25 10.20
N VAL A 110 19.11 3.57 8.91
CA VAL A 110 20.39 3.72 8.18
C VAL A 110 21.30 4.81 8.76
N ASP A 111 20.73 5.75 9.53
CA ASP A 111 21.46 6.78 10.26
C ASP A 111 22.31 6.25 11.43
N LEU A 112 22.10 4.99 11.84
CA LEU A 112 22.87 4.32 12.88
C LEU A 112 23.97 3.40 12.33
N LEU A 113 24.00 3.17 11.01
CA LEU A 113 25.00 2.35 10.35
C LEU A 113 26.31 3.14 10.15
N ASP A 114 27.41 2.41 10.01
CA ASP A 114 28.62 3.00 9.46
C ASP A 114 28.50 3.23 7.94
N GLU A 115 29.51 3.86 7.35
CA GLU A 115 29.46 4.26 5.94
C GLU A 115 29.41 3.05 5.00
N ASP A 116 30.14 1.98 5.32
CA ASP A 116 30.21 0.77 4.49
C ASP A 116 28.88 0.00 4.57
N ASP A 117 28.34 -0.22 5.77
CA ASP A 117 27.05 -0.89 5.98
C ASP A 117 25.89 -0.10 5.35
N CYS A 118 25.93 1.24 5.42
CA CYS A 118 24.93 2.09 4.78
C CYS A 118 24.97 1.96 3.25
N LEU A 119 26.17 1.92 2.65
CA LEU A 119 26.34 1.71 1.22
C LEU A 119 25.81 0.34 0.79
N ASP A 120 26.08 -0.71 1.57
CA ASP A 120 25.57 -2.06 1.31
C ASP A 120 24.04 -2.12 1.37
N ALA A 121 23.43 -1.51 2.39
CA ALA A 121 21.97 -1.41 2.51
C ALA A 121 21.34 -0.67 1.30
N GLN A 122 21.96 0.43 0.86
CA GLN A 122 21.52 1.17 -0.32
C GLN A 122 21.71 0.38 -1.62
N ALA A 123 22.81 -0.35 -1.76
CA ALA A 123 23.08 -1.19 -2.93
C ALA A 123 22.03 -2.32 -3.01
N LEU A 124 21.78 -3.01 -1.90
CA LEU A 124 20.74 -4.03 -1.82
C LEU A 124 19.35 -3.47 -2.17
N ALA A 125 19.00 -2.28 -1.65
CA ALA A 125 17.75 -1.62 -1.99
C ALA A 125 17.60 -1.41 -3.51
N ARG A 126 18.62 -0.83 -4.16
CA ARG A 126 18.61 -0.57 -5.61
C ARG A 126 18.47 -1.83 -6.44
N LEU A 127 19.11 -2.94 -6.05
CA LEU A 127 19.05 -4.20 -6.79
C LEU A 127 17.64 -4.80 -6.87
N THR A 128 16.77 -4.47 -5.92
CA THR A 128 15.38 -4.96 -5.91
C THR A 128 14.41 -4.05 -6.67
N GLN A 129 14.76 -2.77 -6.87
CA GLN A 129 13.93 -1.75 -7.54
C GLN A 129 14.01 -1.86 -9.07
N THR A 130 13.68 -3.03 -9.61
CA THR A 130 13.82 -3.37 -11.04
C THR A 130 12.57 -3.09 -11.88
N GLY A 131 11.62 -2.30 -11.35
CA GLY A 131 10.32 -2.05 -11.98
C GLY A 131 9.34 -3.24 -11.89
N ARG A 132 9.64 -4.23 -11.05
CA ARG A 132 8.73 -5.31 -10.68
C ARG A 132 8.00 -4.97 -9.39
N ILE A 133 6.76 -5.45 -9.28
CA ILE A 133 6.02 -5.44 -8.02
C ILE A 133 6.69 -6.46 -7.09
N GLY A 134 7.13 -6.02 -5.92
CA GLY A 134 7.73 -6.89 -4.91
C GLY A 134 6.68 -7.77 -4.25
N THR A 135 7.03 -9.02 -3.93
CA THR A 135 6.16 -9.94 -3.18
C THR A 135 6.75 -10.21 -1.80
N LEU A 136 6.04 -10.95 -0.95
CA LEU A 136 6.57 -11.34 0.36
C LEU A 136 7.88 -12.14 0.25
N ALA A 137 8.00 -12.98 -0.78
CA ALA A 137 9.20 -13.77 -1.05
C ALA A 137 10.33 -12.91 -1.64
N GLU A 138 10.00 -12.02 -2.58
CA GLU A 138 10.94 -11.14 -3.27
C GLU A 138 10.51 -9.67 -3.14
N PRO A 139 10.69 -9.05 -1.97
CA PRO A 139 10.20 -7.70 -1.72
C PRO A 139 11.08 -6.66 -2.41
N VAL A 140 10.45 -5.56 -2.82
CA VAL A 140 11.18 -4.35 -3.18
C VAL A 140 11.69 -3.71 -1.89
N ARG A 141 12.94 -3.25 -1.88
CA ARG A 141 13.60 -2.69 -0.71
C ARG A 141 13.92 -1.22 -0.91
N VAL A 142 13.86 -0.46 0.18
CA VAL A 142 14.29 0.93 0.23
C VAL A 142 15.00 1.21 1.55
N ALA A 143 16.18 1.80 1.48
CA ALA A 143 16.96 2.24 2.61
C ALA A 143 16.42 3.59 3.11
N ILE A 144 16.05 3.68 4.39
CA ILE A 144 15.44 4.89 4.97
C ILE A 144 15.98 5.20 6.36
N SER A 145 15.86 6.46 6.76
CA SER A 145 15.83 6.86 8.17
C SER A 145 14.53 7.56 8.49
N ALA A 146 13.68 6.86 9.24
CA ALA A 146 12.46 7.42 9.80
C ALA A 146 12.71 8.53 10.85
N GLN A 147 13.96 8.71 11.31
CA GLN A 147 14.37 9.79 12.23
C GLN A 147 14.91 11.02 11.50
N THR A 148 15.67 10.87 10.41
CA THR A 148 16.25 12.03 9.69
C THR A 148 15.39 12.49 8.51
N GLY A 149 14.80 11.54 7.78
CA GLY A 149 13.89 11.77 6.65
C GLY A 149 14.42 11.15 5.37
N GLU A 150 15.67 10.72 5.42
CA GLU A 150 16.37 10.08 4.32
C GLU A 150 15.58 8.89 3.77
N GLY A 151 15.47 8.82 2.45
CA GLY A 151 14.82 7.72 1.72
C GLY A 151 13.29 7.65 1.86
N VAL A 152 12.66 8.46 2.72
CA VAL A 152 11.20 8.41 2.94
C VAL A 152 10.41 8.82 1.70
N ASP A 153 10.87 9.83 0.96
CA ASP A 153 10.22 10.23 -0.29
C ASP A 153 10.27 9.09 -1.32
N ARG A 154 11.42 8.40 -1.45
CA ARG A 154 11.55 7.25 -2.34
C ARG A 154 10.65 6.09 -1.91
N LEU A 155 10.46 5.87 -0.62
CA LEU A 155 9.50 4.88 -0.12
C LEU A 155 8.07 5.23 -0.56
N LEU A 156 7.67 6.49 -0.47
CA LEU A 156 6.34 6.93 -0.92
C LEU A 156 6.17 6.77 -2.43
N ASP A 157 7.20 7.10 -3.23
CA ASP A 157 7.19 6.87 -4.67
C ASP A 157 6.97 5.38 -4.99
N LEU A 158 7.68 4.48 -4.29
CA LEU A 158 7.54 3.04 -4.50
C LEU A 158 6.16 2.51 -4.10
N VAL A 159 5.56 3.04 -3.02
CA VAL A 159 4.19 2.70 -2.62
C VAL A 159 3.21 3.14 -3.70
N GLU A 160 3.39 4.33 -4.27
CA GLU A 160 2.56 4.82 -5.34
C GLU A 160 2.71 4.01 -6.63
N GLU A 161 3.95 3.71 -7.03
CA GLU A 161 4.26 2.81 -8.15
C GLU A 161 3.56 1.45 -7.96
N ALA A 162 3.64 0.87 -6.76
CA ALA A 162 2.99 -0.40 -6.44
C ALA A 162 1.46 -0.35 -6.53
N LEU A 163 0.83 0.72 -6.02
CA LEU A 163 -0.63 0.88 -6.10
C LEU A 163 -1.11 1.07 -7.54
N THR A 164 -0.34 1.78 -8.36
CA THR A 164 -0.74 2.13 -9.73
C THR A 164 -0.35 1.07 -10.77
N ALA A 165 0.57 0.16 -10.46
CA ALA A 165 1.11 -0.82 -11.41
C ALA A 165 0.05 -1.78 -11.98
N GLU A 166 -1.00 -2.11 -11.22
CA GLU A 166 -2.09 -2.98 -11.67
C GLU A 166 -3.36 -2.22 -12.07
N HIS A 167 -3.29 -0.88 -12.17
CA HIS A 167 -4.45 -0.10 -12.56
C HIS A 167 -4.78 -0.35 -14.04
N GLU A 168 -5.93 -0.94 -14.28
CA GLU A 168 -6.44 -1.14 -15.63
C GLU A 168 -7.28 0.05 -16.07
N ARG A 169 -7.22 0.34 -17.37
CA ARG A 169 -8.11 1.31 -17.99
C ARG A 169 -9.49 0.67 -18.16
N VAL A 170 -10.47 1.16 -17.42
CA VAL A 170 -11.85 0.72 -17.48
C VAL A 170 -12.73 1.87 -17.98
N THR A 171 -13.63 1.58 -18.91
CA THR A 171 -14.67 2.53 -19.33
C THR A 171 -15.97 2.13 -18.66
N ILE A 172 -16.57 3.04 -17.92
CA ILE A 172 -17.75 2.81 -17.10
C ILE A 172 -18.86 3.74 -17.59
N ARG A 173 -20.03 3.17 -17.86
CA ARG A 173 -21.27 3.89 -18.13
C ARG A 173 -22.05 4.05 -16.82
N LEU A 174 -22.39 5.28 -16.49
CA LEU A 174 -23.16 5.66 -15.31
C LEU A 174 -24.54 6.17 -15.75
N PRO A 175 -25.62 5.45 -15.43
CA PRO A 175 -26.95 5.96 -15.70
C PRO A 175 -27.31 7.13 -14.77
N SER A 176 -28.17 8.03 -15.24
CA SER A 176 -28.71 9.10 -14.39
C SER A 176 -29.59 8.53 -13.25
N PRO A 177 -29.49 9.06 -12.01
CA PRO A 177 -28.58 10.11 -11.56
C PRO A 177 -27.19 9.58 -11.17
N PHE A 178 -26.15 10.09 -11.83
CA PHE A 178 -24.77 9.59 -11.68
C PHE A 178 -23.92 10.32 -10.62
N GLY A 179 -24.49 11.30 -9.89
CA GLY A 179 -23.70 12.20 -9.02
C GLY A 179 -22.86 11.48 -7.96
N ALA A 180 -23.43 10.49 -7.28
CA ALA A 180 -22.73 9.72 -6.25
C ALA A 180 -21.63 8.82 -6.85
N ALA A 181 -21.95 8.08 -7.92
CA ALA A 181 -21.01 7.20 -8.60
C ALA A 181 -19.84 7.98 -9.23
N ARG A 182 -20.12 9.14 -9.84
CA ARG A 182 -19.12 10.06 -10.38
C ARG A 182 -18.18 10.56 -9.27
N ALA A 183 -18.71 11.07 -8.17
CA ALA A 183 -17.90 11.55 -7.06
C ALA A 183 -17.04 10.44 -6.45
N TRP A 184 -17.56 9.20 -6.41
CA TRP A 184 -16.82 8.04 -5.95
C TRP A 184 -15.60 7.76 -6.84
N LEU A 185 -15.78 7.75 -8.18
CA LEU A 185 -14.70 7.51 -9.14
C LEU A 185 -13.63 8.61 -9.08
N HIS A 186 -14.02 9.88 -9.03
CA HIS A 186 -13.08 10.99 -8.87
C HIS A 186 -12.24 10.92 -7.59
N GLY A 187 -12.76 10.28 -6.53
CA GLY A 187 -12.05 10.13 -5.26
C GLY A 187 -11.16 8.89 -5.14
N ARG A 188 -11.28 7.91 -6.05
CA ARG A 188 -10.67 6.57 -5.91
C ARG A 188 -10.04 6.01 -7.19
N ALA A 189 -10.21 6.69 -8.31
CA ALA A 189 -9.67 6.29 -9.59
C ALA A 189 -8.98 7.47 -10.26
N GLU A 190 -7.98 7.18 -11.09
CA GLU A 190 -7.32 8.18 -11.92
C GLU A 190 -8.24 8.51 -13.11
N MET A 191 -8.60 9.78 -13.25
CA MET A 191 -9.52 10.22 -14.30
C MET A 191 -8.79 10.40 -15.64
N ILE A 192 -9.19 9.65 -16.69
CA ILE A 192 -8.62 9.77 -18.06
C ILE A 192 -9.52 10.57 -19.01
N ASP A 193 -10.80 10.21 -19.13
CA ASP A 193 -11.78 10.90 -19.98
C ASP A 193 -13.20 10.87 -19.37
N GLU A 194 -13.97 11.95 -19.52
CA GLU A 194 -15.36 12.04 -19.06
C GLU A 194 -16.21 12.64 -20.19
N THR A 195 -17.25 11.92 -20.62
CA THR A 195 -18.12 12.33 -21.74
C THR A 195 -19.58 12.02 -21.43
N GLN A 196 -20.47 12.98 -21.67
CA GLN A 196 -21.90 12.75 -21.55
C GLN A 196 -22.47 12.11 -22.84
N SER A 197 -23.32 11.10 -22.68
CA SER A 197 -23.99 10.39 -23.79
C SER A 197 -25.48 10.26 -23.49
N GLY A 198 -26.29 11.14 -24.09
CA GLY A 198 -27.71 11.25 -23.75
C GLY A 198 -27.89 11.65 -22.28
N ASP A 199 -28.65 10.85 -21.53
CA ASP A 199 -28.85 11.04 -20.09
C ASP A 199 -27.75 10.39 -19.23
N ASP A 200 -26.85 9.63 -19.84
CA ASP A 200 -25.82 8.87 -19.12
C ASP A 200 -24.46 9.57 -19.19
N LEU A 201 -23.57 9.19 -18.26
CA LEU A 201 -22.18 9.62 -18.23
C LEU A 201 -21.25 8.46 -18.52
N ILE A 202 -20.36 8.61 -19.49
CA ILE A 202 -19.31 7.64 -19.79
C ILE A 202 -17.99 8.17 -19.22
N MET A 203 -17.39 7.41 -18.32
CA MET A 203 -16.13 7.74 -17.67
C MET A 203 -15.08 6.69 -17.99
N THR A 204 -13.93 7.12 -18.50
CA THR A 204 -12.77 6.26 -18.69
C THR A 204 -11.76 6.53 -17.59
N VAL A 205 -11.54 5.56 -16.72
CA VAL A 205 -10.76 5.70 -15.48
C VAL A 205 -9.68 4.64 -15.41
N ARG A 206 -8.61 4.89 -14.64
CA ARG A 206 -7.63 3.88 -14.26
C ARG A 206 -7.84 3.48 -12.80
N LEU A 207 -8.03 2.20 -12.54
CA LEU A 207 -8.21 1.67 -11.18
C LEU A 207 -7.83 0.18 -11.08
N SER A 208 -7.57 -0.30 -9.87
CA SER A 208 -7.31 -1.72 -9.61
C SER A 208 -8.55 -2.59 -9.81
N LYS A 209 -8.36 -3.90 -10.04
CA LYS A 209 -9.46 -4.88 -10.10
C LYS A 209 -10.29 -4.93 -8.82
N LYS A 210 -9.65 -4.76 -7.66
CA LYS A 210 -10.32 -4.72 -6.36
C LYS A 210 -11.24 -3.50 -6.27
N THR A 211 -10.73 -2.33 -6.64
CA THR A 211 -11.51 -1.07 -6.67
C THR A 211 -12.65 -1.18 -7.69
N GLU A 212 -12.43 -1.84 -8.83
CA GLU A 212 -13.46 -2.07 -9.86
C GLU A 212 -14.59 -2.94 -9.31
N GLY A 213 -14.25 -4.05 -8.64
CA GLY A 213 -15.23 -4.92 -8.00
C GLY A 213 -16.00 -4.22 -6.87
N GLN A 214 -15.34 -3.40 -6.05
CA GLN A 214 -16.00 -2.59 -5.03
C GLN A 214 -16.99 -1.58 -5.64
N PHE A 215 -16.59 -0.94 -6.74
CA PHE A 215 -17.42 0.03 -7.45
C PHE A 215 -18.73 -0.61 -7.94
N PHE A 216 -18.65 -1.71 -8.71
CA PHE A 216 -19.85 -2.38 -9.24
C PHE A 216 -20.72 -3.03 -8.16
N LYS A 217 -20.12 -3.41 -7.02
CA LYS A 217 -20.88 -3.88 -5.86
C LYS A 217 -21.67 -2.75 -5.20
N GLN A 218 -21.11 -1.54 -5.17
CA GLN A 218 -21.76 -0.37 -4.57
C GLN A 218 -22.76 0.32 -5.51
N PHE A 219 -22.49 0.31 -6.82
CA PHE A 219 -23.31 0.92 -7.87
C PHE A 219 -23.66 -0.13 -8.94
N PRO A 220 -24.57 -1.08 -8.63
CA PRO A 220 -24.93 -2.16 -9.55
C PRO A 220 -25.64 -1.69 -10.84
N GLU A 221 -26.12 -0.44 -10.86
CA GLU A 221 -26.68 0.22 -12.03
C GLU A 221 -25.62 0.65 -13.06
N ALA A 222 -24.37 0.80 -12.64
CA ALA A 222 -23.28 1.12 -13.55
C ALA A 222 -22.85 -0.14 -14.33
N SER A 223 -22.40 0.05 -15.58
CA SER A 223 -21.91 -1.04 -16.40
C SER A 223 -20.55 -0.72 -17.02
N ALA A 224 -19.69 -1.73 -17.15
CA ALA A 224 -18.51 -1.61 -17.99
C ALA A 224 -18.96 -1.42 -19.44
N ALA A 225 -18.50 -0.36 -20.10
CA ALA A 225 -18.80 -0.12 -21.50
C ALA A 225 -18.08 -1.16 -22.37
N THR A 226 -18.78 -1.71 -23.36
CA THR A 226 -18.21 -2.77 -24.22
C THR A 226 -17.26 -2.19 -25.27
N ALA A 227 -16.39 -3.04 -25.83
CA ALA A 227 -15.49 -2.65 -26.92
C ALA A 227 -16.23 -2.13 -28.17
N GLU A 228 -17.48 -2.55 -28.38
CA GLU A 228 -18.35 -2.06 -29.45
C GLU A 228 -18.74 -0.58 -29.25
N GLU A 229 -19.10 -0.17 -28.03
CA GLU A 229 -19.44 1.22 -27.67
C GLU A 229 -18.21 2.17 -27.79
N LEU A 230 -17.00 1.62 -27.64
CA LEU A 230 -15.74 2.36 -27.85
C LEU A 230 -15.36 2.49 -29.34
N SER A 231 -15.85 1.59 -30.20
CA SER A 231 -15.54 1.55 -31.64
C SER A 231 -16.39 2.53 -32.47
N GLU A 232 -17.63 2.79 -32.06
CA GLU A 232 -18.49 3.82 -32.67
C GLU A 232 -17.97 5.26 -32.46
N ARG A 233 -17.03 5.47 -31.53
CA ARG A 233 -16.35 6.77 -31.32
C ARG A 233 -15.21 7.06 -32.31
N ARG A 234 -14.78 6.09 -33.13
CA ARG A 234 -13.67 6.25 -34.10
C ARG A 234 -14.11 6.39 -35.56
N ALA A 235 -15.40 6.28 -35.85
CA ALA A 235 -15.99 6.47 -37.19
C ALA A 235 -16.64 7.85 -37.30
#